data_AF-A0A8X6GQQ7-F1
#
_entry.id   AF-A0A8X6GQQ7-F1
#
_cell.length_a   1.000
_cell.length_b   1.000
_cell.length_c   1.000
_cell.angle_alpha   90.00
_cell.angle_beta   90.00
_cell.angle_gamma   90.00
#
_symmetry.space_group_name_H-M   'P 1'
#
loop_
_entity.id
_entity.type
_entity.pdbx_description
1 polymer ?
#
loop_
_entity_poly.entity_id
_entity_poly.type
_entity_poly.pdbx_seq_one_letter_code
_entity_poly.pdbx_strand_id
1 'polypeptide(L)'
;MGNLILDDQLVFRDKDGHLVLYSIRLKSSKRLLHNSVFKENRAVKYSVSADLKYVLLYYDLIQIYTYSFEARYKIYDLENRRIYHLWPLNKYGEKILFVTWGPKGNQM
;
A
#
# COMPACT_ATOMS: atom_id res chain seq x y z
N MET A 1 -5.96 -10.33 -0.05
CA MET A 1 -5.36 -9.12 0.56
C MET A 1 -4.21 -9.60 1.43
N GLY A 2 -3.03 -8.99 1.32
CA GLY A 2 -1.88 -9.37 2.15
C GLY A 2 -1.94 -8.63 3.49
N ASN A 3 -1.95 -9.36 4.60
CA ASN A 3 -1.76 -8.78 5.92
C ASN A 3 -0.25 -8.77 6.20
N LEU A 4 0.29 -7.65 6.67
CA LEU A 4 1.68 -7.57 7.11
C LEU A 4 1.73 -7.98 8.58
N ILE A 5 2.59 -8.95 8.88
CA ILE A 5 2.90 -9.40 10.23
C ILE A 5 4.37 -9.04 10.50
N LEU A 6 4.61 -8.16 11.45
CA LEU A 6 5.93 -7.91 12.04
C LEU A 6 5.81 -8.28 13.51
N ASP A 7 6.43 -9.38 13.98
CA ASP A 7 6.41 -9.89 15.37
C ASP A 7 5.16 -9.57 16.20
N ASP A 8 5.07 -8.35 16.77
CA ASP A 8 3.99 -7.87 17.64
C ASP A 8 2.95 -6.95 16.97
N GLN A 9 2.95 -6.84 15.65
CA GLN A 9 2.18 -5.87 14.88
C GLN A 9 1.46 -6.51 13.69
N LEU A 10 0.18 -6.18 13.57
CA LEU A 10 -0.68 -6.62 12.48
C LEU A 10 -1.22 -5.40 11.72
N VAL A 11 -1.05 -5.41 10.40
CA VAL A 11 -1.64 -4.39 9.52
C VAL A 11 -2.78 -4.98 8.70
N PHE A 12 -3.97 -4.38 8.78
CA PHE A 12 -5.16 -4.85 8.09
C PHE A 12 -6.14 -3.73 7.75
N ARG A 13 -7.19 -4.05 6.97
CA ARG A 13 -8.32 -3.17 6.68
C ARG A 13 -9.45 -3.43 7.67
N ASP A 14 -9.88 -2.42 8.40
CA ASP A 14 -11.05 -2.54 9.26
C ASP A 14 -12.36 -2.53 8.45
N LYS A 15 -13.49 -2.71 9.15
CA LYS A 15 -14.84 -2.73 8.56
C LYS A 15 -15.22 -1.42 7.85
N ASP A 16 -14.65 -0.30 8.28
CA ASP A 16 -14.92 1.03 7.72
C ASP A 16 -13.99 1.33 6.53
N GLY A 17 -13.09 0.38 6.23
CA GLY A 17 -12.07 0.53 5.22
C GLY A 17 -11.03 1.55 5.65
N HIS A 18 -10.56 1.54 6.88
CA HIS A 18 -9.32 2.20 7.25
C HIS A 18 -8.17 1.20 7.26
N LEU A 19 -6.97 1.66 6.94
CA LEU A 19 -5.76 0.88 7.19
C LEU A 19 -5.38 1.06 8.65
N VAL A 20 -5.32 -0.04 9.39
CA VAL A 20 -5.10 -0.05 10.84
C VAL A 20 -3.86 -0.89 11.15
N LEU A 21 -3.04 -0.37 12.06
CA LEU A 21 -1.96 -1.08 12.72
C LEU A 21 -2.44 -1.48 14.11
N TYR A 22 -2.45 -2.77 14.40
CA TYR A 22 -2.76 -3.30 15.72
C TYR A 22 -1.50 -3.85 16.39
N SER A 23 -1.22 -3.36 17.59
CA SER A 23 -0.16 -3.92 18.44
C SER A 23 -0.75 -5.02 19.30
N ILE A 24 -0.27 -6.25 19.09
CA ILE A 24 -0.65 -7.43 19.87
C ILE A 24 -0.20 -7.25 21.33
N ARG A 25 1.03 -6.78 21.55
CA ARG A 25 1.59 -6.53 22.88
C ARG A 25 0.82 -5.49 23.68
N LEU A 26 0.51 -4.34 23.07
CA LEU A 26 -0.19 -3.24 23.73
C LEU A 26 -1.72 -3.37 23.68
N LYS A 27 -2.24 -4.36 22.97
CA LYS A 27 -3.68 -4.56 22.69
C LYS A 27 -4.37 -3.27 22.22
N SER A 28 -3.67 -2.49 21.40
CA SER A 28 -4.14 -1.18 20.94
C SER A 28 -4.02 -1.04 19.42
N SER A 29 -4.94 -0.28 18.84
CA SER A 29 -5.00 -0.02 17.41
C SER A 29 -4.69 1.43 17.10
N LYS A 30 -3.86 1.67 16.07
CA LYS A 30 -3.59 2.97 15.48
C LYS A 30 -4.05 2.97 14.02
N ARG A 31 -4.86 3.94 13.64
CA ARG A 31 -5.20 4.15 12.23
C ARG A 31 -4.00 4.73 11.47
N LEU A 32 -3.54 4.04 10.44
CA LEU A 32 -2.48 4.51 9.55
C LEU A 32 -3.05 5.40 8.44
N LEU A 33 -4.12 4.94 7.78
CA LEU A 33 -4.67 5.61 6.60
C LEU A 33 -6.20 5.57 6.56
N HIS A 34 -6.83 6.70 6.28
CA HIS A 34 -8.28 6.81 6.17
C HIS A 34 -8.80 6.20 4.87
N ASN A 35 -10.08 5.77 4.85
CA ASN A 35 -10.69 5.14 3.66
C ASN A 35 -10.76 6.09 2.47
N SER A 36 -10.97 7.38 2.75
CA SER A 36 -11.08 8.41 1.72
C SER A 36 -9.85 8.46 0.82
N VAL A 37 -8.63 8.26 1.36
CA VAL A 37 -7.40 8.25 0.56
C VAL A 37 -7.42 7.15 -0.49
N PHE A 38 -7.93 5.96 -0.15
CA PHE A 38 -8.06 4.85 -1.11
C PHE A 38 -9.06 5.21 -2.21
N LYS A 39 -10.20 5.81 -1.84
CA LYS A 39 -11.25 6.23 -2.78
C LYS A 39 -10.77 7.35 -3.71
N GLU A 40 -10.21 8.42 -3.14
CA GLU A 40 -9.65 9.58 -3.86
C GLU A 40 -8.56 9.16 -4.85
N ASN A 41 -7.78 8.14 -4.52
CA ASN A 41 -6.71 7.62 -5.38
C ASN A 41 -7.12 6.43 -6.24
N ARG A 42 -8.40 6.03 -6.23
CA ARG A 42 -8.92 4.87 -6.97
C ARG A 42 -8.13 3.59 -6.71
N ALA A 43 -7.62 3.44 -5.48
CA ALA A 43 -6.78 2.32 -5.09
C ALA A 43 -7.64 1.06 -4.89
N VAL A 44 -7.35 0.02 -5.67
CA VAL A 44 -8.05 -1.28 -5.62
C VAL A 44 -7.26 -2.34 -4.84
N LYS A 45 -5.93 -2.19 -4.76
CA LYS A 45 -5.03 -2.99 -3.92
C LYS A 45 -4.05 -2.07 -3.21
N TYR A 46 -3.43 -2.56 -2.16
CA TYR A 46 -2.38 -1.85 -1.44
C TYR A 46 -1.32 -2.81 -0.89
N SER A 47 -0.15 -2.27 -0.60
CA SER A 47 0.91 -2.92 0.15
C SER A 47 1.60 -1.90 1.05
N VAL A 48 2.04 -2.31 2.24
CA VAL A 48 2.66 -1.41 3.22
C VAL A 48 4.15 -1.73 3.32
N SER A 49 5.00 -0.70 3.36
CA SER A 49 6.44 -0.89 3.53
C SER A 49 6.76 -1.55 4.87
N ALA A 50 7.87 -2.27 4.95
CA ALA A 50 8.25 -3.00 6.16
C ALA A 50 8.51 -2.06 7.35
N ASP A 51 8.93 -0.82 7.09
CA ASP A 51 9.11 0.22 8.10
C ASP A 51 7.82 0.97 8.50
N LEU A 52 6.67 0.61 7.91
CA LEU A 52 5.36 1.22 8.15
C LEU A 52 5.29 2.73 7.88
N LYS A 53 6.19 3.27 7.06
CA LYS A 53 6.20 4.70 6.68
C LYS A 53 5.45 4.97 5.39
N TYR A 54 5.35 3.98 4.51
CA TYR A 54 4.80 4.16 3.16
C TYR A 54 3.71 3.12 2.85
N VAL A 55 2.74 3.53 2.05
CA VAL A 55 1.72 2.66 1.48
C VAL A 55 1.78 2.75 -0.03
N LEU A 56 2.03 1.63 -0.69
CA LEU A 56 1.92 1.48 -2.14
C LEU A 56 0.46 1.25 -2.50
N LEU A 57 -0.11 2.14 -3.31
CA LEU A 57 -1.47 2.10 -3.80
C LEU A 57 -1.47 1.68 -5.27
N TYR A 58 -2.30 0.68 -5.58
CA TYR A 58 -2.44 0.10 -6.92
C TYR A 58 -3.75 0.61 -7.51
N TYR A 59 -3.71 1.25 -8.68
CA TYR A 59 -4.89 1.77 -9.38
C TYR A 59 -4.85 1.42 -10.87
N ASP A 60 -6.01 1.46 -11.54
CA ASP A 60 -6.18 1.05 -12.95
C ASP A 60 -5.63 -0.34 -13.27
N LEU A 61 -5.97 -1.29 -12.40
CA LEU A 61 -5.53 -2.67 -12.49
C LEU A 61 -6.19 -3.39 -13.67
N ILE A 62 -5.38 -4.00 -14.53
CA ILE A 62 -5.80 -4.93 -15.59
C ILE A 62 -5.28 -6.32 -15.24
N GLN A 63 -6.19 -7.25 -15.04
CA GLN A 63 -5.83 -8.66 -14.87
C GLN A 63 -5.37 -9.25 -16.22
N ILE A 64 -4.23 -9.94 -16.23
CA ILE A 64 -3.69 -10.62 -17.42
C ILE A 64 -3.89 -12.13 -17.29
N TYR A 65 -3.52 -12.70 -16.15
CA TYR A 65 -3.68 -14.13 -15.82
C TYR A 65 -4.15 -14.28 -14.37
N THR A 66 -4.40 -15.50 -13.89
CA THR A 66 -4.89 -15.78 -12.53
C THR A 66 -4.11 -15.06 -11.43
N TYR A 67 -2.79 -14.97 -11.56
CA TYR A 67 -1.90 -14.34 -10.57
C TYR A 67 -1.12 -13.12 -11.11
N SER A 68 -1.37 -12.71 -12.36
CA SER A 68 -0.62 -11.65 -13.02
C SER A 68 -1.54 -10.51 -13.41
N PHE A 69 -1.12 -9.28 -13.12
CA PHE A 69 -1.87 -8.08 -13.44
C PHE A 69 -0.90 -6.94 -13.74
N GLU A 70 -1.35 -6.00 -14.55
CA GLU A 70 -0.73 -4.69 -14.72
C GLU A 70 -1.48 -3.66 -13.87
N ALA A 71 -0.75 -2.71 -13.29
CA ALA A 71 -1.38 -1.61 -12.58
C ALA A 71 -0.55 -0.33 -12.73
N ARG A 72 -1.16 0.79 -12.34
CA ARG A 72 -0.45 2.02 -12.04
C ARG A 72 -0.27 2.15 -10.54
N TYR A 73 0.79 2.84 -10.13
CA TYR A 73 1.23 2.85 -8.75
C TYR A 73 1.40 4.27 -8.21
N LYS A 74 1.06 4.46 -6.94
CA LYS A 74 1.33 5.67 -6.16
C LYS A 74 1.89 5.26 -4.80
N ILE A 75 2.82 6.03 -4.27
CA ILE A 75 3.30 5.88 -2.89
C ILE A 75 2.64 6.96 -2.05
N TYR A 76 2.02 6.55 -0.95
CA TYR A 76 1.52 7.44 0.07
C TYR A 76 2.48 7.46 1.26
N ASP A 77 2.93 8.65 1.66
CA ASP A 77 3.74 8.90 2.85
C ASP A 77 2.83 9.11 4.06
N LEU A 78 2.92 8.20 5.04
CA LEU A 78 2.06 8.20 6.22
C LEU A 78 2.38 9.33 7.21
N GLU A 79 3.61 9.85 7.19
CA GLU A 79 4.08 10.92 8.07
C GLU A 79 3.69 12.28 7.50
N ASN A 80 4.10 12.56 6.26
CA ASN A 80 3.91 13.86 5.62
C ASN A 80 2.55 14.00 4.91
N ARG A 81 1.77 12.92 4.81
CA ARG A 81 0.48 12.87 4.10
C ARG A 81 0.61 13.27 2.62
N ARG A 82 1.74 12.92 2.00
CA ARG A 82 2.06 13.23 0.60
C ARG A 82 1.89 12.02 -0.30
N ILE A 83 1.63 12.28 -1.58
CA ILE A 83 1.49 11.25 -2.62
C ILE A 83 2.55 11.46 -3.68
N TYR A 84 3.24 10.38 -4.03
CA TYR A 84 4.24 10.34 -5.09
C TYR A 84 3.77 9.38 -6.18
N HIS A 85 3.86 9.82 -7.44
CA HIS A 85 3.55 8.97 -8.58
C HIS A 85 4.77 8.11 -8.91
N LEU A 86 4.56 6.80 -9.09
CA LEU A 86 5.58 5.89 -9.57
C LEU A 86 5.43 5.73 -11.08
N TRP A 87 6.38 6.29 -11.83
CA TRP A 87 6.49 6.12 -13.27
C TRP A 87 7.92 5.68 -13.60
N PRO A 88 8.12 4.76 -14.57
CA PRO A 88 9.44 4.49 -15.08
C PRO A 88 10.04 5.77 -15.66
N LEU A 89 11.36 5.95 -15.48
CA LEU A 89 12.10 7.03 -16.12
C LEU A 89 11.80 7.00 -17.63
N ASN A 90 11.33 8.13 -18.18
CA ASN A 90 10.93 8.34 -19.59
C ASN A 90 9.54 7.83 -20.01
N LYS A 91 8.73 7.26 -19.12
CA LYS A 91 7.43 6.64 -19.45
C LYS A 91 6.32 7.06 -18.48
N TYR A 92 5.89 8.31 -18.61
CA TYR A 92 4.86 8.91 -17.75
C TYR A 92 3.52 8.19 -17.89
N GLY A 93 2.94 7.79 -16.76
CA GLY A 93 1.58 7.22 -16.73
C GLY A 93 1.44 5.79 -17.28
N GLU A 94 2.55 5.12 -17.63
CA GLU A 94 2.52 3.73 -18.08
C GLU A 94 2.14 2.76 -16.95
N LYS A 95 1.56 1.63 -17.35
CA LYS A 95 1.28 0.51 -16.45
C LYS A 95 2.54 -0.29 -16.21
N ILE A 96 2.74 -0.71 -14.98
CA ILE A 96 3.88 -1.54 -14.57
C ILE A 96 3.35 -2.94 -14.24
N LEU A 97 4.05 -3.96 -14.75
CA LEU A 97 3.70 -5.37 -14.57
C LEU A 97 3.88 -5.85 -13.14
N PHE A 98 4.91 -5.37 -12.44
CA PHE A 98 5.21 -5.82 -11.08
C PHE A 98 5.97 -4.77 -10.28
N VAL A 99 5.47 -4.45 -9.09
CA VAL A 99 6.17 -3.67 -8.06
C VAL A 99 5.81 -4.26 -6.70
N THR A 100 6.82 -4.50 -5.88
CA THR A 100 6.68 -4.97 -4.50
C THR A 100 7.67 -4.24 -3.60
N TRP A 101 7.35 -4.12 -2.31
CA TRP A 101 8.34 -3.73 -1.31
C TRP A 101 9.37 -4.85 -1.12
N GLY A 102 10.63 -4.46 -0.95
CA GLY A 102 11.69 -5.34 -0.48
C GLY A 102 11.50 -5.72 1.00
N PRO A 103 12.21 -6.76 1.48
CA PRO A 103 12.01 -7.32 2.82
C PRO A 103 12.53 -6.42 3.95
N LYS A 104 13.28 -5.36 3.65
CA LYS A 104 13.87 -4.45 4.64
C LYS A 104 13.57 -2.99 4.29
N GLY A 105 13.14 -2.23 5.29
CA GLY A 105 12.90 -0.79 5.16
C GLY A 105 11.82 -0.45 4.14
N ASN A 106 12.18 0.40 3.18
CA ASN A 106 11.32 0.90 2.09
C ASN A 106 11.95 0.71 0.70
N GLN A 107 12.84 -0.29 0.56
CA GLN A 107 13.42 -0.64 -0.74
C GLN A 107 12.32 -1.11 -1.70
N MET A 108 12.40 -0.69 -2.97
CA MET A 108 11.51 -1.08 -4.07
C MET A 108 12.33 -1.50 -5.28
#